data_AF-A0A497S337-F1
#
_entry.id   AF-A0A497S337-F1
#
_cell.length_a   1.000
_cell.length_b   1.000
_cell.length_c   1.000
_cell.angle_alpha   90.00
_cell.angle_beta   90.00
_cell.angle_gamma   90.00
#
_symmetry.space_group_name_H-M   'P 1'
#
loop_
_entity.id
_entity.type
_entity.pdbx_description
1 polymer ?
#
loop_
_entity_poly.entity_id
_entity_poly.type
_entity_poly.pdbx_seq_one_letter_code
_entity_poly.pdbx_strand_id
1 'polypeptide(L)'
;MVKEGKKVRIDEKKNRVTVTFDTRFYEPESIRLSVNDFRDCCSAKLKSEDGKITVVLSPKSKEIDINTLGYEFYNYVLGRMRSSESRF
;
A
#
# COMPACT_ATOMS: atom_id res chain seq x y z
N MET A 1 18.33 2.35 13.30
CA MET A 1 18.07 2.52 11.85
C MET A 1 17.72 1.16 11.26
N VAL A 2 16.45 0.83 11.15
CA VAL A 2 16.03 -0.48 10.62
C VAL A 2 15.72 -0.33 9.12
N LYS A 3 16.52 -1.01 8.29
CA LYS A 3 16.24 -1.21 6.86
C LYS A 3 15.04 -2.17 6.71
N GLU A 4 13.81 -1.68 6.82
CA GLU A 4 12.56 -2.46 6.62
C GLU A 4 12.22 -2.68 5.11
N GLY A 5 13.19 -3.12 4.32
CA GLY A 5 13.08 -3.21 2.85
C GLY A 5 12.34 -4.42 2.28
N LYS A 6 11.48 -5.13 3.02
CA LYS A 6 10.75 -6.31 2.48
C LYS A 6 9.31 -6.02 2.05
N LYS A 7 8.64 -5.04 2.68
CA LYS A 7 7.22 -4.76 2.40
C LYS A 7 7.04 -3.77 1.26
N VAL A 8 7.91 -2.77 1.14
CA VAL A 8 7.87 -1.76 0.08
C VAL A 8 9.04 -1.98 -0.88
N ARG A 9 8.74 -2.05 -2.17
CA ARG A 9 9.74 -2.16 -3.26
C ARG A 9 9.46 -1.11 -4.31
N ILE A 10 10.46 -0.31 -4.65
CA ILE A 10 10.35 0.78 -5.61
C ILE A 10 11.04 0.34 -6.92
N ASP A 11 10.35 0.53 -8.04
CA ASP A 11 10.88 0.38 -9.40
C ASP A 11 10.80 1.76 -10.08
N GLU A 12 11.84 2.57 -9.89
CA GLU A 12 11.93 3.94 -10.44
C GLU A 12 11.86 3.95 -11.97
N LYS A 13 12.44 2.94 -12.63
CA LYS A 13 12.45 2.82 -14.10
C LYS A 13 11.04 2.69 -14.66
N LYS A 14 10.15 1.99 -13.95
CA LYS A 14 8.74 1.83 -14.34
C LYS A 14 7.81 2.83 -13.67
N ASN A 15 8.34 3.71 -12.81
CA ASN A 15 7.56 4.59 -11.95
C ASN A 15 6.47 3.82 -11.17
N ARG A 16 6.89 2.76 -10.46
CA ARG A 16 5.97 1.89 -9.69
C ARG A 16 6.51 1.60 -8.32
N VAL A 17 5.59 1.43 -7.37
CA VAL A 17 5.89 0.92 -6.05
C VAL A 17 5.00 -0.28 -5.75
N THR A 18 5.59 -1.30 -5.13
CA THR A 18 4.92 -2.52 -4.71
C THR A 18 4.93 -2.58 -3.19
N VAL A 19 3.76 -2.77 -2.60
CA VAL A 19 3.57 -2.93 -1.15
C VAL A 19 2.95 -4.30 -0.88
N THR A 20 3.59 -5.12 -0.07
CA THR A 20 3.11 -6.46 0.30
C THR A 20 2.72 -6.53 1.76
N PHE A 21 1.51 -7.01 2.01
CA PHE A 21 0.91 -7.22 3.33
C PHE A 21 0.68 -8.72 3.55
N ASP A 22 0.94 -9.19 4.77
CA ASP A 22 0.63 -10.56 5.20
C ASP A 22 -0.70 -10.56 5.95
N THR A 23 -1.69 -11.29 5.45
CA THR A 23 -3.07 -11.23 5.94
C THR A 23 -3.24 -11.81 7.35
N ARG A 24 -2.17 -12.37 7.94
CA ARG A 24 -2.14 -12.72 9.38
C ARG A 24 -2.02 -11.50 10.28
N PHE A 25 -1.50 -10.38 9.76
CA PHE A 25 -1.25 -9.16 10.53
C PHE A 25 -2.03 -7.94 10.01
N TYR A 26 -2.55 -8.02 8.77
CA TYR A 26 -3.24 -6.90 8.14
C TYR A 26 -4.61 -7.34 7.66
N GLU A 27 -5.60 -6.48 7.90
CA GLU A 27 -6.98 -6.72 7.48
C GLU A 27 -7.12 -6.55 5.95
N PRO A 28 -7.59 -7.59 5.23
CA PRO A 28 -7.81 -7.51 3.79
C PRO A 28 -8.74 -6.37 3.36
N GLU A 29 -9.77 -6.06 4.16
CA GLU A 29 -10.72 -4.99 3.88
C GLU A 29 -10.04 -3.61 3.96
N SER A 30 -9.29 -3.34 5.04
CA SER A 30 -8.52 -2.11 5.21
C SER A 30 -7.55 -1.87 4.05
N ILE A 31 -6.91 -2.92 3.52
CA ILE A 31 -6.05 -2.82 2.33
C ILE A 31 -6.87 -2.47 1.07
N ARG A 32 -8.00 -3.16 0.84
CA ARG A 32 -8.85 -2.93 -0.35
C ARG A 32 -9.45 -1.52 -0.37
N LEU A 33 -9.92 -1.04 0.78
CA LEU A 33 -10.46 0.32 0.89
C LEU A 33 -9.36 1.36 0.62
N SER A 34 -8.18 1.18 1.22
CA SER A 34 -7.03 2.05 0.97
C SER A 34 -6.64 2.09 -0.51
N VAL A 35 -6.68 0.94 -1.20
CA VAL A 35 -6.46 0.89 -2.65
C VAL A 35 -7.48 1.76 -3.39
N ASN A 36 -8.76 1.69 -3.02
CA ASN A 36 -9.82 2.47 -3.66
C ASN A 36 -9.59 3.98 -3.48
N ASP A 37 -9.22 4.43 -2.29
CA ASP A 37 -8.97 5.85 -2.03
C ASP A 37 -7.77 6.38 -2.83
N PHE A 38 -6.76 5.54 -3.07
CA PHE A 38 -5.58 5.90 -3.88
C PHE A 38 -5.84 5.80 -5.40
N ARG A 39 -7.00 5.32 -5.85
CA ARG A 39 -7.30 5.20 -7.30
C ARG A 39 -7.40 6.54 -8.00
N ASP A 40 -7.66 7.62 -7.28
CA ASP A 40 -7.76 8.96 -7.87
C ASP A 40 -6.38 9.44 -8.33
N CYS A 41 -5.38 9.35 -7.45
CA CYS A 41 -4.02 9.82 -7.70
C CYS A 41 -3.09 8.75 -8.34
N CYS A 42 -3.41 7.46 -8.20
CA CYS A 42 -2.59 6.35 -8.66
C CYS A 42 -3.39 5.34 -9.50
N SER A 43 -2.72 4.73 -10.48
CA SER A 43 -3.16 3.44 -11.01
C SER A 43 -2.78 2.35 -10.01
N ALA A 44 -3.76 1.61 -9.51
CA ALA A 44 -3.56 0.59 -8.48
C ALA A 44 -3.95 -0.80 -8.99
N LYS A 45 -3.11 -1.80 -8.72
CA LYS A 45 -3.40 -3.23 -8.93
C LYS A 45 -3.26 -3.98 -7.63
N LEU A 46 -4.14 -4.94 -7.39
CA LEU A 46 -4.13 -5.79 -6.20
C LEU A 46 -4.06 -7.25 -6.63
N LYS A 47 -3.15 -8.02 -6.02
CA LYS A 47 -3.06 -9.47 -6.16
C LYS A 47 -3.10 -10.10 -4.76
N SER A 48 -3.94 -11.11 -4.57
CA SER A 48 -3.97 -11.90 -3.34
C SER A 48 -3.47 -13.31 -3.64
N GLU A 49 -2.49 -13.79 -2.90
CA GLU A 49 -1.86 -15.11 -3.09
C GLU A 49 -1.19 -15.54 -1.77
N ASP A 50 -1.34 -16.81 -1.38
CA ASP A 50 -0.68 -17.42 -0.22
C ASP A 50 -0.72 -16.59 1.08
N GLY A 51 -1.91 -16.11 1.46
CA GLY A 51 -2.09 -15.32 2.68
C GLY A 51 -1.39 -13.96 2.63
N LYS A 52 -1.10 -13.45 1.43
CA LYS A 52 -0.53 -12.13 1.22
C LYS A 52 -1.36 -11.34 0.23
N ILE A 53 -1.39 -10.03 0.43
CA ILE A 53 -1.95 -9.08 -0.52
C ILE A 53 -0.81 -8.19 -1.00
N THR A 54 -0.58 -8.18 -2.30
CA THR A 54 0.39 -7.32 -2.96
C THR A 54 -0.35 -6.24 -3.72
N VAL A 55 -0.03 -4.99 -3.39
CA VAL A 55 -0.55 -3.79 -4.04
C VAL A 55 0.57 -3.20 -4.90
N VAL A 56 0.27 -2.92 -6.16
CA VAL A 56 1.18 -2.19 -7.05
C VAL A 56 0.54 -0.84 -7.37
N LEU A 57 1.22 0.24 -7.00
CA LEU A 57 0.80 1.61 -7.28
C LEU A 57 1.71 2.20 -8.36
N SER A 58 1.12 2.90 -9.31
CA SER A 58 1.83 3.75 -10.29
C SER A 58 1.20 5.14 -10.22
N PRO A 59 1.92 6.19 -9.81
CA PRO A 59 1.35 7.53 -9.72
C PRO A 59 0.95 8.03 -11.12
N LYS A 60 -0.17 8.75 -11.18
CA LYS A 60 -0.66 9.36 -12.43
C LYS A 60 -0.03 10.72 -12.72
N SER A 61 0.50 11.39 -11.70
CA SER A 61 1.21 12.67 -11.80
C SER A 61 2.68 12.51 -11.44
N LYS A 62 3.54 13.34 -12.06
CA LYS A 62 4.98 13.44 -11.73
C LYS A 62 5.24 14.17 -10.41
N GLU A 63 4.24 14.83 -9.86
CA GLU A 63 4.32 15.54 -8.57
C GLU A 63 4.28 14.58 -7.37
N ILE A 64 3.81 13.36 -7.58
CA ILE A 64 3.78 12.33 -6.54
C ILE A 64 5.15 11.66 -6.47
N ASP A 65 5.83 11.81 -5.34
CA ASP A 65 7.14 11.17 -5.13
C ASP A 65 6.98 9.66 -4.95
N ILE A 66 7.51 8.91 -5.92
CA ILE A 66 7.46 7.45 -5.92
C ILE A 66 8.24 6.85 -4.74
N ASN A 67 9.21 7.58 -4.19
CA ASN A 67 10.06 7.13 -3.08
C ASN A 67 9.31 7.13 -1.74
N THR A 68 8.31 8.00 -1.59
CA THR A 68 7.48 8.08 -0.37
C THR A 68 6.14 7.36 -0.53
N LEU A 69 5.60 7.29 -1.76
CA LEU A 69 4.26 6.75 -2.05
C LEU A 69 3.99 5.38 -1.41
N GLY A 70 4.95 4.45 -1.48
CA GLY A 70 4.77 3.12 -0.88
C GLY A 70 4.64 3.15 0.64
N TYR A 71 5.38 4.04 1.30
CA TYR A 71 5.32 4.23 2.75
C TYR A 71 4.06 4.98 3.17
N GLU A 72 3.66 5.99 2.41
CA GLU A 72 2.39 6.73 2.62
C GLU A 72 1.20 5.78 2.54
N PHE A 73 1.14 4.96 1.49
CA PHE A 73 0.10 3.94 1.34
C PHE A 73 0.10 2.94 2.49
N TYR A 74 1.28 2.43 2.85
CA TYR A 74 1.44 1.49 3.96
C TYR A 74 0.95 2.08 5.30
N ASN A 75 1.32 3.33 5.60
CA ASN A 75 0.87 4.03 6.80
C ASN A 75 -0.63 4.33 6.78
N TYR A 76 -1.19 4.62 5.61
CA TYR A 76 -2.63 4.84 5.45
C TYR A 76 -3.42 3.56 5.78
N VAL A 77 -2.97 2.39 5.31
CA VAL A 77 -3.55 1.09 5.66
C VAL A 77 -3.52 0.87 7.19
N LEU A 78 -2.37 1.13 7.82
CA LEU A 78 -2.23 1.01 9.29
C LEU A 78 -3.18 1.95 10.04
N GLY A 79 -3.31 3.21 9.60
CA GLY A 79 -4.22 4.18 10.20
C GLY A 79 -5.69 3.77 10.08
N ARG A 80 -6.06 3.18 8.93
CA ARG A 80 -7.41 2.65 8.70
C ARG A 80 -7.76 1.51 9.65
N MET A 81 -6.86 0.54 9.82
CA MET A 81 -7.06 -0.58 10.75
C MET A 81 -7.27 -0.12 12.20
N ARG A 82 -6.51 0.89 12.66
CA ARG A 82 -6.70 1.43 14.01
C ARG A 82 -8.05 2.14 14.19
N SER A 83 -8.59 2.69 13.11
CA SER A 83 -9.87 3.40 13.12
C SER A 83 -11.07 2.45 13.06
N SER A 84 -10.93 1.25 12.46
CA SER A 84 -11.94 0.20 12.52
C SER A 84 -12.05 -0.43 13.92
N GLU A 85 -10.94 -0.53 14.65
CA GLU A 85 -10.92 -1.05 16.03
C GLU A 85 -11.60 -0.13 17.05
N SER A 86 -11.66 1.19 16.80
CA SER A 86 -12.22 2.19 17.73
C SER A 86 -13.76 2.32 17.69
N ARG A 87 -14.46 1.42 16.99
CA ARG A 87 -15.93 1.45 16.79
C ARG A 87 -16.71 0.52 17.73
N PHE A 88 -16.11 0.03 18.81
CA PHE A 88 -16.75 -0.83 19.81
C PHE A 88 -16.71 -0.21 21.21
#